data_AF-A0A5C6G8B5-F1
#
_entry.id   AF-A0A5C6G8B5-F1
#
_cell.length_a   1.000
_cell.length_b   1.000
_cell.length_c   1.000
_cell.angle_alpha   90.00
_cell.angle_beta   90.00
_cell.angle_gamma   90.00
#
_symmetry.space_group_name_H-M   'P 1'
#
loop_
_entity.id
_entity.type
_entity.pdbx_description
1 polymer ?
#
loop_
_entity_poly.entity_id
_entity_poly.type
_entity_poly.pdbx_seq_one_letter_code
_entity_poly.pdbx_strand_id
1 'polypeptide(L)'
;MATYTKIERPAGKKPEAPVGKAPEEPAGKEPEAPVDTKQETGIPANTSCDAKDFCQGVKAEGSQLLLTCGNRLLGPSELLNKPAYTEDVNRLISNYRPFPVGTCASDFLQRFTDDGGNYKFPVQGGFELDANNEAILKDFILTKDMLVDRFDGEPVGFLSPYGTPLEERAIPPSLLALDPKRPDSTPYNYHKYQVLKDHPVRVGTIAPWLDQPGNGTRIIMGSALDEAIQGGFLVEICTPGTSACGWDDDAQVSTIKTCDSTGRWKVGSRCGDGEWCKLFQYTQIPMCKPKSWSN
;
A
#
# COMPACT_ATOMS: atom_id res chain seq x y z
N MET A 1 36.94 -36.57 -16.29
CA MET A 1 35.86 -37.05 -17.18
C MET A 1 34.88 -37.83 -16.31
N ALA A 2 33.73 -37.23 -15.99
CA ALA A 2 32.63 -37.93 -15.32
C ALA A 2 31.33 -37.32 -15.86
N THR A 3 30.48 -38.21 -16.35
CA THR A 3 29.33 -38.02 -17.22
C THR A 3 28.11 -37.52 -16.45
N TYR A 4 27.43 -36.49 -16.98
CA TYR A 4 26.13 -36.05 -16.51
C TYR A 4 25.04 -37.00 -16.98
N THR A 5 24.32 -37.64 -16.05
CA THR A 5 23.12 -38.44 -16.35
C THR A 5 21.90 -37.53 -16.33
N LYS A 6 21.20 -37.47 -17.47
CA LYS A 6 19.96 -36.73 -17.71
C LYS A 6 18.81 -37.42 -16.97
N ILE A 7 18.12 -36.72 -16.07
CA ILE A 7 16.88 -37.21 -15.44
C ILE A 7 15.72 -36.81 -16.36
N GLU A 8 15.07 -37.78 -16.99
CA GLU A 8 13.83 -37.58 -17.76
C GLU A 8 12.61 -37.53 -16.83
N ARG A 9 11.77 -36.51 -17.00
CA ARG A 9 10.46 -36.41 -16.33
C ARG A 9 9.43 -37.25 -17.11
N PRO A 10 8.53 -38.00 -16.43
CA PRO A 10 7.44 -38.69 -17.11
C PRO A 10 6.39 -37.69 -17.63
N ALA A 11 5.86 -37.96 -18.83
CA ALA A 11 4.81 -37.20 -19.47
C ALA A 11 3.48 -37.36 -18.71
N GLY A 12 2.97 -36.26 -18.16
CA GLY A 12 1.62 -36.18 -17.59
C GLY A 12 0.56 -36.13 -18.69
N LYS A 13 -0.49 -36.96 -18.54
CA LYS A 13 -1.63 -37.08 -19.46
C LYS A 13 -2.42 -35.76 -19.56
N LYS A 14 -2.81 -35.43 -20.80
CA LYS A 14 -3.73 -34.34 -21.16
C LYS A 14 -5.15 -34.67 -20.64
N PRO A 15 -5.85 -33.77 -19.93
CA PRO A 15 -7.25 -33.98 -19.59
C PRO A 15 -8.13 -33.88 -20.85
N GLU A 16 -8.98 -34.89 -21.06
CA GLU A 16 -10.03 -34.91 -22.08
C GLU A 16 -11.19 -34.00 -21.64
N ALA A 17 -11.75 -33.26 -22.60
CA ALA A 17 -12.91 -32.40 -22.40
C ALA A 17 -14.20 -33.23 -22.28
N PRO A 18 -15.12 -32.91 -21.35
CA PRO A 18 -16.46 -33.47 -21.40
C PRO A 18 -17.32 -32.72 -22.42
N VAL A 19 -17.83 -33.47 -23.39
CA VAL A 19 -18.96 -33.08 -24.26
C VAL A 19 -20.26 -33.28 -23.46
N GLY A 20 -21.08 -32.24 -23.34
CA GLY A 20 -22.38 -32.35 -22.69
C GLY A 20 -23.27 -31.10 -22.81
N LYS A 21 -24.16 -31.14 -23.82
CA LYS A 21 -25.47 -30.46 -24.02
C LYS A 21 -25.64 -28.98 -23.64
N ALA A 22 -26.06 -28.21 -24.66
CA ALA A 22 -26.64 -26.87 -24.53
C ALA A 22 -27.97 -26.89 -23.75
N PRO A 23 -28.19 -25.93 -22.83
CA PRO A 23 -29.52 -25.53 -22.38
C PRO A 23 -30.04 -24.30 -23.16
N GLU A 24 -31.34 -24.33 -23.39
CA GLU A 24 -32.18 -23.37 -24.14
C GLU A 24 -32.17 -21.93 -23.57
N GLU A 25 -32.32 -20.95 -24.47
CA GLU A 25 -32.63 -19.54 -24.14
C GLU A 25 -33.97 -19.44 -23.39
N PRO A 26 -34.06 -18.65 -22.31
CA PRO A 26 -35.31 -18.05 -21.90
C PRO A 26 -35.50 -16.68 -22.54
N ALA A 27 -36.73 -16.48 -22.98
CA ALA A 27 -37.29 -15.29 -23.61
C ALA A 27 -37.04 -13.99 -22.83
N GLY A 28 -36.97 -12.90 -23.61
CA GLY A 28 -36.59 -11.57 -23.17
C GLY A 28 -37.42 -10.97 -22.04
N LYS A 29 -36.74 -10.13 -21.28
CA LYS A 29 -37.34 -9.00 -20.55
C LYS A 29 -36.71 -7.73 -21.09
N GLU A 30 -37.56 -6.74 -21.35
CA GLU A 30 -37.20 -5.37 -21.74
C GLU A 30 -36.05 -4.83 -20.88
N PRO A 31 -35.10 -4.06 -21.48
CA PRO A 31 -34.10 -3.38 -20.70
C PRO A 31 -34.76 -2.29 -19.85
N GLU A 32 -34.67 -2.46 -18.53
CA GLU A 32 -34.94 -1.37 -17.59
C GLU A 32 -33.95 -0.22 -17.87
N ALA A 33 -34.48 1.00 -17.79
CA ALA A 33 -33.79 2.24 -18.16
C ALA A 33 -32.43 2.40 -17.43
N PRO A 34 -31.45 3.10 -18.05
CA PRO A 34 -30.13 3.23 -17.46
C PRO A 34 -30.19 3.97 -16.13
N VAL A 35 -29.64 3.36 -15.09
CA VAL A 35 -29.36 4.01 -13.81
C VAL A 35 -28.27 5.06 -14.07
N ASP A 36 -28.64 6.33 -13.96
CA ASP A 36 -27.75 7.49 -14.04
C ASP A 36 -26.78 7.46 -12.85
N THR A 37 -25.65 6.75 -12.96
CA THR A 37 -24.53 6.85 -12.01
C THR A 37 -23.74 8.13 -12.28
N LYS A 38 -24.38 9.27 -12.01
CA LYS A 38 -23.63 10.43 -11.54
C LYS A 38 -23.10 10.06 -10.16
N GLN A 39 -21.79 9.96 -10.05
CA GLN A 39 -21.06 9.92 -8.79
C GLN A 39 -21.53 11.14 -7.98
N GLU A 40 -22.42 10.91 -7.01
CA GLU A 40 -23.03 11.98 -6.23
C GLU A 40 -21.94 12.73 -5.47
N THR A 41 -21.60 13.92 -5.95
CA THR A 41 -20.85 14.95 -5.20
C THR A 41 -21.72 15.59 -4.12
N GLY A 42 -22.70 14.86 -3.57
CA GLY A 42 -23.65 15.36 -2.60
C GLY A 42 -23.06 15.37 -1.20
N ILE A 43 -22.32 16.42 -0.87
CA ILE A 43 -22.05 16.77 0.53
C ILE A 43 -23.42 17.07 1.17
N PRO A 44 -23.91 16.31 2.17
CA PRO A 44 -25.07 16.75 2.92
C PRO A 44 -24.74 18.10 3.58
N ALA A 45 -25.58 19.10 3.33
CA ALA A 45 -25.37 20.51 3.65
C ALA A 45 -25.41 20.86 5.15
N ASN A 46 -24.84 20.02 6.02
CA ASN A 46 -24.72 20.30 7.45
C ASN A 46 -23.40 19.81 8.06
N THR A 47 -22.28 20.09 7.40
CA THR A 47 -20.92 19.83 7.92
C THR A 47 -20.19 21.16 8.12
N SER A 48 -20.66 21.97 9.07
CA SER A 48 -19.79 22.97 9.67
C SER A 48 -19.03 22.25 10.78
N CYS A 49 -17.84 21.73 10.48
CA CYS A 49 -16.97 21.26 11.55
C CYS A 49 -16.68 22.42 12.50
N ASP A 50 -16.99 22.28 13.79
CA ASP A 50 -16.45 23.22 14.75
C ASP A 50 -14.94 23.04 14.75
N ALA A 51 -14.20 24.05 14.29
CA ALA A 51 -12.74 24.01 14.28
C ALA A 51 -12.15 23.76 15.68
N LYS A 52 -12.95 23.96 16.74
CA LYS A 52 -12.58 23.64 18.13
C LYS A 52 -12.72 22.16 18.49
N ASP A 53 -13.43 21.35 17.71
CA ASP A 53 -13.66 19.92 17.97
C ASP A 53 -13.60 19.05 16.70
N PHE A 54 -12.44 19.07 16.03
CA PHE A 54 -12.18 18.26 14.83
C PHE A 54 -12.44 16.75 15.02
N CYS A 55 -12.29 16.25 16.25
CA CYS A 55 -12.44 14.82 16.58
C CYS A 55 -13.86 14.45 17.05
N GLN A 56 -14.81 15.38 16.99
CA GLN A 56 -16.18 15.13 17.42
C GLN A 56 -16.80 13.94 16.67
N GLY A 57 -17.34 12.99 17.43
CA GLY A 57 -18.00 11.79 16.88
C GLY A 57 -17.05 10.67 16.45
N VAL A 58 -15.73 10.83 16.62
CA VAL A 58 -14.77 9.75 16.35
C VAL A 58 -14.61 8.87 17.58
N LYS A 59 -14.75 7.55 17.40
CA LYS A 59 -14.43 6.56 18.44
C LYS A 59 -12.91 6.32 18.47
N ALA A 60 -12.28 6.65 19.59
CA ALA A 60 -10.88 6.33 19.83
C ALA A 60 -10.69 4.85 20.18
N GLU A 61 -9.61 4.25 19.70
CA GLU A 61 -9.27 2.83 19.88
C GLU A 61 -8.26 2.59 21.03
N GLY A 62 -7.73 3.66 21.64
CA GLY A 62 -6.79 3.59 22.76
C GLY A 62 -5.50 4.41 22.54
N SER A 63 -4.76 4.65 23.62
CA SER A 63 -3.66 5.64 23.70
C SER A 63 -2.27 5.15 23.27
N GLN A 64 -2.14 3.91 22.78
CA GLN A 64 -0.82 3.29 22.55
C GLN A 64 -0.19 3.68 21.20
N LEU A 65 -0.97 4.24 20.27
CA LEU A 65 -0.50 4.69 18.97
C LEU A 65 -0.79 6.20 18.83
N LEU A 66 0.18 6.95 18.30
CA LEU A 66 0.03 8.37 17.96
C LEU A 66 -0.85 8.51 16.72
N LEU A 67 -2.16 8.36 16.89
CA LEU A 67 -3.14 8.38 15.81
C LEU A 67 -3.97 9.67 15.83
N THR A 68 -4.34 10.14 14.65
CA THR A 68 -5.29 11.25 14.51
C THR A 68 -6.61 10.86 15.18
N CYS A 69 -7.08 11.70 16.12
CA CYS A 69 -8.26 11.45 16.95
C CYS A 69 -8.27 10.08 17.68
N GLY A 70 -7.10 9.45 17.87
CA GLY A 70 -6.98 8.13 18.48
C GLY A 70 -7.60 7.00 17.66
N ASN A 71 -7.80 7.17 16.35
CA ASN A 71 -8.44 6.18 15.48
C ASN A 71 -7.49 5.72 14.36
N ARG A 72 -7.31 4.40 14.19
CA ARG A 72 -6.33 3.85 13.24
C ARG A 72 -6.61 4.21 11.78
N LEU A 73 -7.86 4.51 11.42
CA LEU A 73 -8.28 4.85 10.06
C LEU A 73 -7.98 6.32 9.70
N LEU A 74 -7.49 7.11 10.64
CA LEU A 74 -7.18 8.53 10.40
C LEU A 74 -5.67 8.78 10.28
N GLY A 75 -4.86 7.71 10.31
CA GLY A 75 -3.41 7.80 10.18
C GLY A 75 -2.72 8.39 11.40
N PRO A 76 -1.40 8.63 11.31
CA PRO A 76 -0.62 9.15 12.41
C PRO A 76 -1.03 10.58 12.75
N SER A 77 -1.04 10.94 14.03
CA SER A 77 -1.41 12.25 14.57
C SER A 77 -0.61 13.40 13.95
N GLU A 78 0.59 13.07 13.51
CA GLU A 78 1.56 13.89 12.85
C GLU A 78 0.99 14.51 11.56
N LEU A 79 0.07 13.84 10.85
CA LEU A 79 -0.59 14.39 9.66
C LEU A 79 -1.23 15.76 9.86
N LEU A 80 -1.69 16.07 11.07
CA LEU A 80 -2.31 17.36 11.39
C LEU A 80 -1.29 18.45 11.77
N ASN A 81 -0.09 18.07 12.22
CA ASN A 81 0.83 18.97 12.92
C ASN A 81 2.18 19.18 12.22
N LYS A 82 2.27 18.89 10.91
CA LYS A 82 3.50 19.01 10.07
C LYS A 82 4.69 18.22 10.64
N PRO A 83 4.92 17.00 10.15
CA PRO A 83 5.86 16.09 10.81
C PRO A 83 7.29 16.30 10.37
N ALA A 84 8.20 15.83 11.20
CA ALA A 84 9.52 15.45 10.76
C ALA A 84 9.45 14.02 10.16
N TYR A 85 8.92 13.88 8.94
CA TYR A 85 9.09 12.61 8.22
C TYR A 85 10.54 12.47 7.74
N THR A 86 10.89 11.29 7.23
CA THR A 86 12.13 11.15 6.44
C THR A 86 12.08 12.11 5.25
N GLU A 87 13.25 12.49 4.73
CA GLU A 87 13.33 13.40 3.59
C GLU A 87 12.53 12.88 2.38
N ASP A 88 12.55 11.57 2.15
CA ASP A 88 11.81 10.95 1.07
C ASP A 88 10.30 11.12 1.24
N VAL A 89 9.77 10.76 2.42
CA VAL A 89 8.33 10.84 2.68
C VAL A 89 7.85 12.29 2.74
N ASN A 90 8.65 13.21 3.28
CA ASN A 90 8.32 14.65 3.31
C ASN A 90 8.01 15.21 1.91
N ARG A 91 8.73 14.75 0.88
CA ARG A 91 8.47 15.18 -0.51
C ARG A 91 7.12 14.67 -1.01
N LEU A 92 6.76 13.44 -0.68
CA LEU A 92 5.52 12.80 -1.15
C LEU A 92 4.25 13.42 -0.55
N ILE A 93 4.32 13.93 0.67
CA ILE A 93 3.12 14.39 1.40
C ILE A 93 2.89 15.90 1.35
N SER A 94 3.75 16.64 0.65
CA SER A 94 3.80 18.10 0.74
C SER A 94 2.43 18.77 0.52
N ASN A 95 1.62 18.24 -0.40
CA ASN A 95 0.24 18.68 -0.64
C ASN A 95 -0.84 17.67 -0.20
N TYR A 96 -0.47 16.61 0.51
CA TYR A 96 -1.43 15.64 1.02
C TYR A 96 -2.30 16.24 2.12
N ARG A 97 -3.60 16.31 1.88
CA ARG A 97 -4.60 16.88 2.81
C ARG A 97 -5.78 15.92 2.92
N PRO A 98 -5.70 14.88 3.76
CA PRO A 98 -6.75 13.86 3.86
C PRO A 98 -8.05 14.38 4.47
N PHE A 99 -7.99 15.50 5.18
CA PHE A 99 -9.13 16.15 5.80
C PHE A 99 -9.26 17.56 5.23
N PRO A 100 -10.14 17.80 4.26
CA PRO A 100 -10.36 19.12 3.69
C PRO A 100 -10.69 20.15 4.76
N VAL A 101 -10.24 21.40 4.55
CA VAL A 101 -10.48 22.50 5.50
C VAL A 101 -11.98 22.67 5.73
N GLY A 102 -12.40 22.71 6.98
CA GLY A 102 -13.80 22.84 7.38
C GLY A 102 -14.57 21.53 7.51
N THR A 103 -13.93 20.37 7.29
CA THR A 103 -14.49 19.04 7.54
C THR A 103 -14.00 18.44 8.85
N CYS A 104 -14.82 17.60 9.49
CA CYS A 104 -14.46 16.87 10.70
C CYS A 104 -13.94 15.47 10.35
N ALA A 105 -13.16 14.88 11.25
CA ALA A 105 -12.65 13.52 11.06
C ALA A 105 -13.78 12.47 10.93
N SER A 106 -14.90 12.69 11.60
CA SER A 106 -16.09 11.85 11.48
C SER A 106 -16.73 11.88 10.09
N ASP A 107 -16.68 13.01 9.38
CA ASP A 107 -17.17 13.14 8.01
C ASP A 107 -16.37 12.24 7.07
N PHE A 108 -15.05 12.22 7.23
CA PHE A 108 -14.15 11.35 6.46
C PHE A 108 -14.50 9.87 6.69
N LEU A 109 -14.64 9.44 7.95
CA LEU A 109 -15.01 8.06 8.27
C LEU A 109 -16.37 7.70 7.67
N GLN A 110 -17.39 8.55 7.85
CA GLN A 110 -18.73 8.30 7.30
C GLN A 110 -18.71 8.10 5.78
N ARG A 111 -17.91 8.91 5.07
CA ARG A 111 -17.82 8.86 3.60
C ARG A 111 -17.04 7.64 3.12
N PHE A 112 -15.94 7.30 3.78
CA PHE A 112 -14.97 6.35 3.26
C PHE A 112 -14.86 5.03 4.02
N THR A 113 -15.68 4.77 5.03
CA THR A 113 -15.72 3.47 5.71
C THR A 113 -17.06 2.76 5.56
N ASP A 114 -17.04 1.43 5.62
CA ASP A 114 -18.24 0.59 5.73
C ASP A 114 -18.70 0.45 7.19
N ASP A 115 -19.84 -0.21 7.40
CA ASP A 115 -20.42 -0.45 8.73
C ASP A 115 -19.54 -1.38 9.60
N GLY A 116 -18.61 -2.11 8.97
CA GLY A 116 -17.61 -2.93 9.64
C GLY A 116 -16.37 -2.16 10.11
N GLY A 117 -16.28 -0.86 9.81
CA GLY A 117 -15.10 -0.04 10.15
C GLY A 117 -13.89 -0.34 9.27
N ASN A 118 -14.10 -0.71 8.01
CA ASN A 118 -13.06 -0.85 7.00
C ASN A 118 -13.22 0.22 5.93
N TYR A 119 -12.12 0.59 5.25
CA TYR A 119 -12.23 1.51 4.12
C TYR A 119 -13.02 0.90 2.97
N LYS A 120 -13.89 1.72 2.38
CA LYS A 120 -14.48 1.48 1.07
C LYS A 120 -13.42 1.79 0.02
N PHE A 121 -13.08 0.79 -0.80
CA PHE A 121 -12.16 0.96 -1.92
C PHE A 121 -12.92 1.06 -3.24
N PRO A 122 -12.38 1.81 -4.22
CA PRO A 122 -12.96 1.87 -5.55
C PRO A 122 -12.89 0.51 -6.25
N VAL A 123 -13.80 0.29 -7.21
CA VAL A 123 -13.79 -0.92 -8.03
C VAL A 123 -12.54 -0.99 -8.91
N GLN A 124 -12.26 -2.19 -9.44
CA GLN A 124 -11.19 -2.43 -10.42
C GLN A 124 -9.82 -1.88 -10.01
N GLY A 125 -9.48 -1.92 -8.72
CA GLY A 125 -8.16 -1.47 -8.24
C GLY A 125 -7.98 0.06 -8.23
N GLY A 126 -9.06 0.83 -8.39
CA GLY A 126 -9.04 2.28 -8.32
C GLY A 126 -8.38 2.97 -9.50
N PHE A 127 -8.48 2.37 -10.68
CA PHE A 127 -8.12 3.04 -11.93
C PHE A 127 -9.27 3.93 -12.42
N GLU A 128 -8.93 4.95 -13.20
CA GLU A 128 -9.91 5.61 -14.04
C GLU A 128 -10.59 4.60 -14.96
N LEU A 129 -11.90 4.77 -15.12
CA LEU A 129 -12.73 3.90 -15.95
C LEU A 129 -13.10 4.61 -17.25
N ASP A 130 -13.25 3.83 -18.31
CA ASP A 130 -13.74 4.32 -19.59
C ASP A 130 -15.28 4.47 -19.61
N ALA A 131 -15.84 4.83 -20.77
CA ALA A 131 -17.28 5.00 -20.95
C ALA A 131 -18.10 3.70 -20.76
N ASN A 132 -17.44 2.54 -20.76
CA ASN A 132 -18.06 1.22 -20.53
C ASN A 132 -17.88 0.74 -19.09
N ASN A 133 -17.33 1.59 -18.21
CA ASN A 133 -16.94 1.25 -16.84
C ASN A 133 -15.82 0.19 -16.77
N GLU A 134 -14.87 0.17 -17.70
CA GLU A 134 -13.68 -0.69 -17.66
C GLU A 134 -12.42 0.10 -17.32
N ALA A 135 -11.53 -0.46 -16.51
CA ALA A 135 -10.28 0.18 -16.13
C ALA A 135 -9.40 0.49 -17.35
N ILE A 136 -8.96 1.75 -17.46
CA ILE A 136 -8.09 2.21 -18.53
C ILE A 136 -6.64 1.80 -18.20
N LEU A 137 -6.20 0.69 -18.78
CA LEU A 137 -4.86 0.14 -18.59
C LEU A 137 -4.06 0.10 -19.88
N LYS A 138 -2.74 0.23 -19.76
CA LYS A 138 -1.79 0.08 -20.87
C LYS A 138 -0.66 -0.85 -20.47
N ASP A 139 -0.21 -1.67 -21.41
CA ASP A 139 1.02 -2.43 -21.24
C ASP A 139 2.22 -1.48 -21.20
N PHE A 140 3.15 -1.74 -20.30
CA PHE A 140 4.36 -0.97 -20.12
C PHE A 140 5.52 -1.91 -19.75
N ILE A 141 6.76 -1.47 -19.97
CA ILE A 141 7.95 -2.20 -19.55
C ILE A 141 8.69 -1.33 -18.56
N LEU A 142 8.79 -1.78 -17.31
CA LEU A 142 9.74 -1.22 -16.37
C LEU A 142 11.14 -1.58 -16.86
N THR A 143 11.88 -0.62 -17.39
CA THR A 143 13.24 -0.87 -17.87
C THR A 143 14.24 -0.85 -16.72
N LYS A 144 15.38 -1.51 -16.92
CA LYS A 144 16.52 -1.43 -16.00
C LYS A 144 16.78 0.01 -15.51
N ASP A 145 17.09 0.12 -14.21
CA ASP A 145 17.42 1.34 -13.48
C ASP A 145 16.26 2.32 -13.23
N MET A 146 15.05 2.03 -13.72
CA MET A 146 13.85 2.73 -13.26
C MET A 146 13.63 2.51 -11.75
N LEU A 147 13.10 3.53 -11.10
CA LEU A 147 12.75 3.50 -9.69
C LEU A 147 11.24 3.47 -9.50
N VAL A 148 10.80 2.60 -8.60
CA VAL A 148 9.40 2.45 -8.18
C VAL A 148 9.35 2.42 -6.66
N ASP A 149 8.21 2.78 -6.09
CA ASP A 149 8.03 2.79 -4.64
C ASP A 149 6.61 2.35 -4.26
N ARG A 150 6.40 2.13 -2.96
CA ARG A 150 5.09 1.84 -2.38
C ARG A 150 5.06 2.12 -0.89
N PHE A 151 3.85 2.12 -0.34
CA PHE A 151 3.60 1.99 1.09
C PHE A 151 3.15 0.56 1.43
N ASP A 152 3.55 0.03 2.59
CA ASP A 152 2.95 -1.22 3.07
C ASP A 152 1.45 -1.03 3.34
N GLY A 153 0.69 -2.09 3.09
CA GLY A 153 -0.78 -2.05 3.13
C GLY A 153 -1.42 -1.74 1.77
N GLU A 154 -0.66 -1.27 0.77
CA GLU A 154 -1.12 -1.32 -0.62
C GLU A 154 -1.31 -2.78 -1.07
N PRO A 155 -2.29 -3.07 -1.96
CA PRO A 155 -2.52 -4.43 -2.44
C PRO A 155 -1.28 -5.05 -3.08
N VAL A 156 -1.16 -6.38 -2.97
CA VAL A 156 0.00 -7.13 -3.51
C VAL A 156 0.13 -6.89 -5.02
N GLY A 157 1.34 -6.58 -5.47
CA GLY A 157 1.64 -6.35 -6.89
C GLY A 157 1.42 -4.91 -7.38
N PHE A 158 0.97 -4.00 -6.51
CA PHE A 158 0.83 -2.58 -6.83
C PHE A 158 2.07 -1.78 -6.43
N LEU A 159 2.48 -0.89 -7.32
CA LEU A 159 3.59 0.04 -7.16
C LEU A 159 3.23 1.40 -7.75
N SER A 160 4.00 2.43 -7.43
CA SER A 160 3.95 3.72 -8.11
C SER A 160 5.33 4.06 -8.69
N PRO A 161 5.41 4.90 -9.73
CA PRO A 161 6.67 5.54 -10.09
C PRO A 161 7.27 6.23 -8.86
N TYR A 162 8.58 6.07 -8.67
CA TYR A 162 9.26 6.67 -7.53
C TYR A 162 9.02 8.18 -7.47
N GLY A 163 8.61 8.66 -6.29
CA GLY A 163 8.35 10.09 -6.08
C GLY A 163 6.91 10.53 -6.35
N THR A 164 6.00 9.63 -6.73
CA THR A 164 4.58 9.97 -6.94
C THR A 164 3.98 10.57 -5.64
N PRO A 165 3.46 11.81 -5.66
CA PRO A 165 2.87 12.44 -4.48
C PRO A 165 1.72 11.63 -3.89
N LEU A 166 1.51 11.73 -2.58
CA LEU A 166 0.55 10.90 -1.86
C LEU A 166 -0.89 11.26 -2.22
N GLU A 167 -1.17 12.55 -2.46
CA GLU A 167 -2.43 13.04 -3.00
C GLU A 167 -2.73 12.46 -4.39
N GLU A 168 -1.69 12.12 -5.14
CA GLU A 168 -1.84 11.50 -6.47
C GLU A 168 -2.09 9.99 -6.39
N ARG A 169 -1.82 9.37 -5.23
CA ARG A 169 -2.03 7.93 -5.01
C ARG A 169 -3.43 7.58 -4.51
N ALA A 170 -4.17 8.56 -4.00
CA ALA A 170 -5.50 8.38 -3.40
C ALA A 170 -5.55 7.18 -2.42
N ILE A 171 -4.55 7.09 -1.53
CA ILE A 171 -4.44 6.01 -0.54
C ILE A 171 -4.87 6.46 0.86
N PRO A 172 -5.27 5.52 1.75
CA PRO A 172 -5.74 5.89 3.07
C PRO A 172 -4.66 6.49 4.00
N PRO A 173 -5.03 7.44 4.89
CA PRO A 173 -4.10 8.03 5.87
C PRO A 173 -3.42 7.00 6.77
N SER A 174 -4.11 5.90 7.07
CA SER A 174 -3.59 4.81 7.91
C SER A 174 -2.34 4.13 7.35
N LEU A 175 -2.07 4.20 6.05
CA LEU A 175 -0.87 3.57 5.48
C LEU A 175 0.42 4.27 5.94
N LEU A 176 0.33 5.53 6.37
CA LEU A 176 1.45 6.26 6.97
C LEU A 176 1.65 5.94 8.45
N ALA A 177 0.69 5.28 9.09
CA ALA A 177 0.83 4.87 10.48
C ALA A 177 1.74 3.64 10.52
N LEU A 178 2.77 3.69 11.36
CA LEU A 178 3.65 2.53 11.57
C LEU A 178 2.82 1.31 11.91
N ASP A 179 3.00 0.21 11.17
CA ASP A 179 2.40 -1.07 11.51
C ASP A 179 3.23 -1.70 12.66
N PRO A 180 2.72 -1.70 13.91
CA PRO A 180 3.47 -2.26 15.03
C PRO A 180 3.62 -3.79 14.94
N LYS A 181 2.92 -4.46 14.00
CA LYS A 181 2.90 -5.93 13.89
C LYS A 181 3.87 -6.46 12.83
N ARG A 182 4.52 -5.58 12.06
CA ARG A 182 5.48 -5.99 11.04
C ARG A 182 6.93 -5.85 11.53
N PRO A 183 7.71 -6.95 11.55
CA PRO A 183 9.12 -6.92 11.93
C PRO A 183 9.98 -6.17 10.92
N ASP A 184 9.46 -5.88 9.73
CA ASP A 184 10.07 -5.19 8.58
C ASP A 184 9.52 -3.79 8.35
N SER A 185 9.18 -3.06 9.42
CA SER A 185 8.77 -1.66 9.29
C SER A 185 9.95 -0.76 8.93
N THR A 186 9.87 -0.20 7.72
CA THR A 186 10.58 1.03 7.36
C THR A 186 9.88 2.23 8.01
N PRO A 187 10.58 3.37 8.21
CA PRO A 187 9.91 4.60 8.59
C PRO A 187 8.72 4.90 7.69
N TYR A 188 7.54 5.01 8.30
CA TYR A 188 6.26 5.30 7.63
C TYR A 188 5.82 4.26 6.59
N ASN A 189 6.26 3.00 6.75
CA ASN A 189 5.93 1.89 5.85
C ASN A 189 6.31 2.18 4.39
N TYR A 190 7.31 3.03 4.13
CA TYR A 190 7.65 3.47 2.78
C TYR A 190 8.86 2.70 2.24
N HIS A 191 8.68 2.08 1.08
CA HIS A 191 9.68 1.24 0.43
C HIS A 191 9.97 1.73 -0.98
N LYS A 192 11.23 1.60 -1.38
CA LYS A 192 11.72 2.01 -2.70
C LYS A 192 12.46 0.85 -3.34
N TYR A 193 12.31 0.70 -4.65
CA TYR A 193 12.91 -0.40 -5.41
C TYR A 193 13.55 0.13 -6.68
N GLN A 194 14.65 -0.51 -7.07
CA GLN A 194 15.29 -0.34 -8.37
C GLN A 194 15.01 -1.55 -9.25
N VAL A 195 14.67 -1.30 -10.51
CA VAL A 195 14.51 -2.33 -11.53
C VAL A 195 15.88 -2.82 -11.99
N LEU A 196 16.15 -4.11 -11.84
CA LEU A 196 17.42 -4.73 -12.24
C LEU A 196 17.40 -5.30 -13.65
N LYS A 197 16.20 -5.67 -14.13
CA LYS A 197 15.93 -6.30 -15.42
C LYS A 197 14.58 -5.82 -15.93
N ASP A 198 14.47 -5.69 -17.24
CA ASP A 198 13.22 -5.30 -17.88
C ASP A 198 12.07 -6.23 -17.44
N HIS A 199 10.96 -5.63 -17.01
CA HIS A 199 9.82 -6.36 -16.47
C HIS A 199 8.52 -5.82 -17.07
N PRO A 200 7.75 -6.65 -17.80
CA PRO A 200 6.43 -6.26 -18.30
C PRO A 200 5.44 -6.02 -17.15
N VAL A 201 4.72 -4.91 -17.23
CA VAL A 201 3.70 -4.51 -16.27
C VAL A 201 2.50 -3.91 -17.01
N ARG A 202 1.42 -3.65 -16.28
CA ARG A 202 0.35 -2.76 -16.73
C ARG A 202 0.35 -1.48 -15.91
N VAL A 203 -0.03 -0.38 -16.54
CA VAL A 203 -0.15 0.93 -15.87
C VAL A 203 -1.50 1.55 -16.15
N GLY A 204 -1.99 2.33 -15.21
CA GLY A 204 -3.21 3.13 -15.38
C GLY A 204 -3.21 4.35 -14.46
N THR A 205 -4.07 5.32 -14.78
CA THR A 205 -4.29 6.50 -13.94
C THR A 205 -5.10 6.11 -12.72
N ILE A 206 -4.71 6.60 -11.55
CA ILE A 206 -5.43 6.40 -10.29
C ILE A 206 -6.65 7.33 -10.27
N ALA A 207 -7.84 6.77 -10.05
CA ALA A 207 -9.05 7.56 -9.89
C ALA A 207 -9.03 8.39 -8.58
N PRO A 208 -9.69 9.56 -8.54
CA PRO A 208 -9.89 10.31 -7.31
C PRO A 208 -10.58 9.47 -6.24
N TRP A 209 -10.07 9.48 -5.00
CA TRP A 209 -10.65 8.76 -3.87
C TRP A 209 -10.13 9.33 -2.54
N LEU A 210 -10.82 9.09 -1.42
CA LEU A 210 -10.38 9.52 -0.06
C LEU A 210 -10.11 11.03 0.07
N ASP A 211 -10.96 11.84 -0.58
CA ASP A 211 -10.82 13.30 -0.72
C ASP A 211 -9.47 13.73 -1.31
N GLN A 212 -8.79 12.84 -2.03
CA GLN A 212 -7.58 13.12 -2.80
C GLN A 212 -7.87 13.14 -4.29
N PRO A 213 -7.15 13.96 -5.07
CA PRO A 213 -7.35 14.07 -6.51
C PRO A 213 -7.02 12.79 -7.27
N GLY A 214 -6.13 11.93 -6.77
CA GLY A 214 -5.60 10.84 -7.59
C GLY A 214 -4.81 11.40 -8.78
N ASN A 215 -5.01 10.86 -9.97
CA ASN A 215 -4.32 11.21 -11.21
C ASN A 215 -2.85 10.77 -11.31
N GLY A 216 -2.30 10.17 -10.25
CA GLY A 216 -1.00 9.50 -10.31
C GLY A 216 -1.05 8.28 -11.22
N THR A 217 0.13 7.81 -11.65
CA THR A 217 0.23 6.53 -12.34
C THR A 217 0.38 5.41 -11.32
N ARG A 218 -0.43 4.36 -11.45
CA ARG A 218 -0.30 3.12 -10.69
C ARG A 218 0.15 1.99 -11.60
N ILE A 219 1.13 1.25 -11.12
CA ILE A 219 1.74 0.11 -11.80
C ILE A 219 1.18 -1.17 -11.17
N ILE A 220 0.80 -2.12 -12.02
CA ILE A 220 0.38 -3.47 -11.64
C ILE A 220 1.37 -4.47 -12.22
N MET A 221 2.01 -5.23 -11.36
CA MET A 221 2.86 -6.35 -11.74
C MET A 221 2.03 -7.61 -11.99
N GLY A 222 2.54 -8.49 -12.86
CA GLY A 222 1.97 -9.82 -13.08
C GLY A 222 2.33 -10.84 -11.98
N SER A 223 3.32 -10.52 -11.14
CA SER A 223 3.79 -11.33 -10.02
C SER A 223 3.62 -10.58 -8.69
N ALA A 224 3.74 -11.31 -7.58
CA ALA A 224 3.86 -10.67 -6.28
C ALA A 224 5.22 -9.95 -6.15
N LEU A 225 5.31 -8.99 -5.21
CA LEU A 225 6.51 -8.17 -5.03
C LEU A 225 7.70 -8.97 -4.50
N ASP A 226 7.44 -9.89 -3.57
CA ASP A 226 8.42 -10.82 -3.03
C ASP A 226 8.96 -11.75 -4.13
N GLU A 227 8.10 -12.26 -5.01
CA GLU A 227 8.50 -13.02 -6.20
C GLU A 227 9.38 -12.19 -7.14
N ALA A 228 9.02 -10.93 -7.38
CA ALA A 228 9.80 -10.03 -8.23
C ALA A 228 11.21 -9.75 -7.64
N ILE A 229 11.31 -9.63 -6.32
CA ILE A 229 12.58 -9.45 -5.61
C ILE A 229 13.41 -10.74 -5.65
N GLN A 230 12.82 -11.89 -5.30
CA GLN A 230 13.50 -13.20 -5.32
C GLN A 230 13.96 -13.60 -6.74
N GLY A 231 13.18 -13.25 -7.76
CA GLY A 231 13.52 -13.45 -9.18
C GLY A 231 14.61 -12.49 -9.69
N GLY A 232 15.01 -11.50 -8.89
CA GLY A 232 16.01 -10.50 -9.24
C GLY A 232 15.56 -9.53 -10.33
N PHE A 233 14.25 -9.25 -10.41
CA PHE A 233 13.68 -8.18 -11.25
C PHE A 233 13.73 -6.85 -10.52
N LEU A 234 13.40 -6.86 -9.24
CA LEU A 234 13.46 -5.71 -8.35
C LEU A 234 14.48 -5.96 -7.25
N VAL A 235 15.01 -4.88 -6.71
CA VAL A 235 15.77 -4.90 -5.47
C VAL A 235 15.38 -3.70 -4.63
N GLU A 236 15.14 -3.94 -3.35
CA GLU A 236 14.87 -2.85 -2.42
C GLU A 236 16.13 -1.97 -2.28
N ILE A 237 15.91 -0.65 -2.33
CA ILE A 237 16.92 0.38 -2.09
C ILE A 237 16.53 1.18 -0.86
N CYS A 238 17.53 1.80 -0.25
CA CYS A 238 17.36 2.65 0.91
C CYS A 238 18.25 3.88 0.84
N THR A 239 17.98 4.85 1.71
CA THR A 239 18.80 6.05 1.84
C THR A 239 19.97 5.75 2.80
N PRO A 240 21.24 5.88 2.36
CA PRO A 240 22.41 5.56 3.19
C PRO A 240 22.36 6.19 4.58
N GLY A 241 22.73 5.41 5.60
CA GLY A 241 22.68 5.83 7.00
C GLY A 241 21.31 5.72 7.68
N THR A 242 20.25 5.41 6.93
CA THR A 242 18.94 5.11 7.53
C THR A 242 18.97 3.73 8.21
N SER A 243 18.24 3.59 9.31
CA SER A 243 18.00 2.29 9.95
C SER A 243 16.51 1.97 9.97
N ALA A 244 16.18 0.68 9.90
CA ALA A 244 14.82 0.17 9.93
C ALA A 244 14.75 -1.13 10.74
N CYS A 245 13.55 -1.58 11.05
CA CYS A 245 13.37 -2.95 11.51
C CYS A 245 13.35 -3.91 10.32
N GLY A 246 13.80 -5.13 10.54
CA GLY A 246 13.78 -6.17 9.52
C GLY A 246 13.73 -7.58 10.09
N TRP A 247 13.73 -8.52 9.16
CA TRP A 247 13.91 -9.94 9.42
C TRP A 247 15.20 -10.42 8.74
N ASP A 248 15.91 -11.33 9.41
CA ASP A 248 17.03 -12.08 8.85
C ASP A 248 16.55 -13.51 8.61
N ASP A 249 16.39 -13.86 7.33
CA ASP A 249 15.87 -15.17 6.91
C ASP A 249 16.82 -16.32 7.25
N ASP A 250 18.13 -16.09 7.31
CA ASP A 250 19.09 -17.16 7.61
C ASP A 250 19.05 -17.51 9.10
N ALA A 251 18.95 -16.49 9.96
CA ALA A 251 18.90 -16.67 11.40
C ALA A 251 17.49 -16.83 11.96
N GLN A 252 16.45 -16.56 11.17
CA GLN A 252 15.05 -16.59 11.58
C GLN A 252 14.78 -15.71 12.82
N VAL A 253 15.35 -14.50 12.83
CA VAL A 253 15.23 -13.54 13.92
C VAL A 253 14.91 -12.13 13.42
N SER A 254 14.24 -11.35 14.27
CA SER A 254 14.06 -9.93 14.05
C SER A 254 15.39 -9.19 14.19
N THR A 255 15.58 -8.16 13.37
CA THR A 255 16.86 -7.45 13.24
C THR A 255 16.65 -5.95 13.14
N ILE A 256 17.72 -5.21 13.43
CA ILE A 256 17.88 -3.84 13.00
C ILE A 256 18.65 -3.88 11.68
N LYS A 257 18.05 -3.36 10.62
CA LYS A 257 18.69 -3.17 9.32
C LYS A 257 19.30 -1.77 9.23
N THR A 258 20.48 -1.65 8.64
CA THR A 258 21.12 -0.36 8.33
C THR A 258 21.36 -0.27 6.83
N CYS A 259 21.11 0.91 6.27
CA CYS A 259 21.40 1.20 4.88
C CYS A 259 22.89 1.52 4.69
N ASP A 260 23.58 0.72 3.89
CA ASP A 260 24.99 0.95 3.58
C ASP A 260 25.19 2.11 2.58
N SER A 261 26.46 2.45 2.31
CA SER A 261 26.83 3.53 1.38
C SER A 261 26.42 3.27 -0.07
N THR A 262 26.05 2.03 -0.42
CA THR A 262 25.57 1.65 -1.75
C THR A 262 24.05 1.74 -1.88
N GLY A 263 23.35 2.16 -0.82
CA GLY A 263 21.90 2.24 -0.80
C GLY A 263 21.23 0.87 -0.64
N ARG A 264 21.90 -0.08 0.00
CA ARG A 264 21.38 -1.44 0.25
C ARG A 264 21.19 -1.70 1.73
N TRP A 265 20.08 -2.35 2.07
CA TRP A 265 19.83 -2.83 3.42
C TRP A 265 20.80 -3.96 3.77
N LYS A 266 21.40 -3.86 4.96
CA LYS A 266 22.22 -4.90 5.58
C LYS A 266 21.72 -5.19 6.99
N VAL A 267 21.92 -6.42 7.45
CA VAL A 267 21.72 -6.75 8.86
C VAL A 267 22.77 -5.99 9.67
N GLY A 268 22.32 -5.02 10.46
CA GLY A 268 23.18 -4.25 11.36
C GLY A 268 23.35 -4.96 12.69
N SER A 269 22.23 -5.42 13.28
CA SER A 269 22.23 -6.27 14.48
C SER A 269 21.02 -7.20 14.53
N ARG A 270 21.18 -8.34 15.21
CA ARG A 270 20.10 -9.29 15.48
C ARG A 270 19.55 -9.06 16.88
N CYS A 271 18.23 -9.08 17.02
CA CYS A 271 17.58 -9.03 18.33
C CYS A 271 17.73 -10.36 19.06
N GLY A 272 17.75 -10.31 20.40
CA GLY A 272 17.90 -11.49 21.24
C GLY A 272 16.63 -12.36 21.31
N ASP A 273 16.76 -13.51 21.96
CA ASP A 273 15.64 -14.41 22.21
C ASP A 273 14.53 -13.70 23.00
N GLY A 274 13.29 -13.78 22.50
CA GLY A 274 12.14 -13.11 23.12
C GLY A 274 12.08 -11.60 22.87
N GLU A 275 12.99 -11.06 22.08
CA GLU A 275 12.95 -9.67 21.60
C GLU A 275 12.39 -9.58 20.19
N TRP A 276 12.00 -8.37 19.81
CA TRP A 276 11.66 -7.98 18.44
C TRP A 276 12.13 -6.55 18.18
N CYS A 277 12.47 -6.23 16.94
CA CYS A 277 12.80 -4.87 16.56
C CYS A 277 11.53 -4.03 16.52
N LYS A 278 11.52 -2.94 17.28
CA LYS A 278 10.46 -1.93 17.30
C LYS A 278 11.00 -0.61 16.75
N LEU A 279 10.28 -0.04 15.78
CA LEU A 279 10.53 1.31 15.28
C LEU A 279 9.73 2.32 16.12
N PHE A 280 10.42 3.30 16.70
CA PHE A 280 9.76 4.30 17.55
C PHE A 280 9.14 5.42 16.70
N GLN A 281 7.85 5.69 16.88
CA GLN A 281 7.09 6.59 16.00
C GLN A 281 7.61 8.04 15.98
N TYR A 282 8.13 8.54 17.09
CA TYR A 282 8.64 9.91 17.15
C TYR A 282 10.07 10.05 16.61
N THR A 283 10.95 9.11 16.97
CA THR A 283 12.38 9.21 16.62
C THR A 283 12.73 8.49 15.33
N GLN A 284 11.86 7.59 14.87
CA GLN A 284 12.13 6.66 13.76
C GLN A 284 13.41 5.84 13.99
N ILE A 285 13.78 5.62 15.25
CA ILE A 285 14.95 4.81 15.62
C ILE A 285 14.49 3.38 15.90
N PRO A 286 15.05 2.37 15.22
CA PRO A 286 14.78 0.97 15.53
C PRO A 286 15.53 0.53 16.79
N MET A 287 14.88 -0.26 17.65
CA MET A 287 15.53 -0.90 18.80
C MET A 287 14.95 -2.28 19.05
N CYS A 288 15.79 -3.22 19.49
CA CYS A 288 15.31 -4.49 20.02
C CYS A 288 14.62 -4.25 21.38
N LYS A 289 13.41 -4.79 21.53
CA LYS A 289 12.59 -4.70 22.73
C LYS A 289 11.97 -6.06 23.06
N PRO A 290 11.69 -6.34 24.35
CA PRO A 290 10.95 -7.54 24.72
C PRO A 290 9.61 -7.61 23.98
N LYS A 291 9.20 -8.82 23.56
CA LYS A 291 7.88 -9.05 22.93
C LYS A 291 6.71 -8.59 23.79
N SER A 292 6.85 -8.52 25.11
CA SER A 292 5.80 -7.97 26.00
C SER A 292 5.50 -6.48 25.78
N TRP A 293 6.34 -5.76 25.04
CA TRP A 293 6.16 -4.34 24.69
C TRP A 293 5.53 -4.13 23.30
N SER A 294 5.01 -5.18 22.67
CA SER A 294 4.32 -5.13 21.36
C SER A 294 2.82 -4.83 21.44
N ASN A 295 2.28 -4.56 22.64
CA ASN A 295 0.90 -4.09 22.83
C ASN A 295 0.92 -2.58 23.03
#